data_AF-A0A2P8FXU1-F1
#
_entry.id   AF-A0A2P8FXU1-F1
#
_cell.length_a   1.000
_cell.length_b   1.000
_cell.length_c   1.000
_cell.angle_alpha   90.00
_cell.angle_beta   90.00
_cell.angle_gamma   90.00
#
_symmetry.space_group_name_H-M   'P 1'
#
loop_
_entity.id
_entity.type
_entity.pdbx_description
1 polymer ?
#
loop_
_entity_poly.entity_id
_entity_poly.type
_entity_poly.pdbx_seq_one_letter_code
_entity_poly.pdbx_strand_id
1 'polypeptide(L)'
;KEICHSVILSNLERPFAKSISSYLIFFNEQSMGNNPIFNVDFRGDTIRGYSERSAQRMLEGIRGSFAGNKGMQSIFQLGKDGRTLNSIDINAFIDASSGLNQDQLTLAGAYLLAINQDATHVVSVLKRGETVEPGTEKLIGESTADMFDYYGGGGINKKYGDNSTFTGIVMDSKSIATHDYKENGNYIPRGPSFGEVIAHEVLGHGVGWSLGNPVFHQEDAIQMSNVYLRSQGTNVYRDGGQHGYGPLDPKVANDIPQYYKDTKEILKIMRLLR
;
A
#
# COMPACT_ATOMS: atom_id res chain seq x y z
N LYS A 1 3.59 11.04 32.59
CA LYS A 1 3.19 9.73 32.01
C LYS A 1 1.67 9.61 31.83
N GLU A 2 0.83 10.15 32.72
CA GLU A 2 -0.64 10.13 32.55
C GLU A 2 -1.22 11.24 31.63
N ILE A 3 -0.54 12.37 31.44
CA ILE A 3 -1.08 13.49 30.65
C ILE A 3 -1.03 13.23 29.12
N CYS A 4 -0.16 12.33 28.64
CA CYS A 4 -0.17 11.91 27.23
C CYS A 4 -1.34 10.99 26.88
N HIS A 5 -2.04 10.43 27.87
CA HIS A 5 -3.07 9.41 27.65
C HIS A 5 -4.42 10.00 27.19
N SER A 6 -4.82 11.17 27.69
CA SER A 6 -6.14 11.76 27.38
C SER A 6 -6.19 12.40 25.99
N VAL A 7 -5.06 12.89 25.48
CA VAL A 7 -4.99 13.56 24.17
C VAL A 7 -5.10 12.55 23.01
N ILE A 8 -4.56 11.34 23.19
CA ILE A 8 -4.60 10.30 22.14
C ILE A 8 -6.01 9.73 21.99
N LEU A 9 -6.74 9.51 23.09
CA LEU A 9 -8.06 8.85 23.06
C LEU A 9 -9.18 9.72 22.48
N SER A 10 -9.09 11.05 22.58
CA SER A 10 -10.15 11.96 22.10
C SER A 10 -10.26 12.11 20.57
N ASN A 11 -9.30 11.57 19.80
CA ASN A 11 -9.28 11.64 18.33
C ASN A 11 -9.57 10.28 17.65
N LEU A 12 -9.98 9.25 18.40
CA LEU A 12 -10.04 7.84 17.97
C LEU A 12 -11.43 7.34 17.53
N GLU A 13 -12.33 8.19 17.03
CA GLU A 13 -13.66 7.74 16.55
C GLU A 13 -13.67 7.13 15.12
N ARG A 14 -12.51 6.96 14.48
CA ARG A 14 -12.42 6.39 13.12
C ARG A 14 -12.26 4.86 13.13
N PRO A 15 -12.71 4.13 12.10
CA PRO A 15 -12.55 2.66 12.02
C PRO A 15 -11.12 2.17 12.23
N PHE A 16 -10.13 2.93 11.74
CA PHE A 16 -8.69 2.68 11.93
C PHE A 16 -8.25 2.75 13.41
N ALA A 17 -8.88 3.61 14.19
CA ALA A 17 -8.60 3.75 15.61
C ALA A 17 -9.09 2.56 16.45
N LYS A 18 -10.10 1.80 16.02
CA LYS A 18 -10.49 0.54 16.69
C LYS A 18 -9.43 -0.56 16.52
N SER A 19 -8.79 -0.62 15.36
CA SER A 19 -7.68 -1.56 15.10
C SER A 19 -6.47 -1.27 16.02
N ILE A 20 -6.15 0.01 16.28
CA ILE A 20 -4.95 0.39 17.03
C ILE A 20 -5.20 0.77 18.50
N SER A 21 -6.39 1.23 18.88
CA SER A 21 -6.80 1.38 20.28
C SER A 21 -6.61 0.06 21.05
N SER A 22 -6.87 -1.05 20.37
CA SER A 22 -6.59 -2.41 20.85
C SER A 22 -5.11 -2.68 21.13
N TYR A 23 -4.18 -2.01 20.44
CA TYR A 23 -2.72 -2.13 20.66
C TYR A 23 -2.20 -1.20 21.76
N LEU A 24 -2.74 0.02 21.88
CA LEU A 24 -2.25 1.03 22.84
C LEU A 24 -2.76 0.81 24.28
N ILE A 25 -3.93 0.19 24.45
CA ILE A 25 -4.47 -0.16 25.79
C ILE A 25 -3.57 -1.19 26.52
N PHE A 26 -2.74 -1.94 25.80
CA PHE A 26 -1.94 -3.05 26.35
C PHE A 26 -0.62 -2.69 27.03
N PHE A 27 -0.13 -1.44 26.91
CA PHE A 27 1.15 -1.07 27.53
C PHE A 27 1.05 -0.69 29.02
N ASN A 28 -0.13 -0.78 29.65
CA ASN A 28 -0.29 -0.33 31.05
C ASN A 28 -1.10 -1.24 31.98
N GLU A 29 -1.28 -2.53 31.67
CA GLU A 29 -1.89 -3.48 32.61
C GLU A 29 -1.02 -4.71 32.85
N GLN A 30 0.08 -4.53 33.57
CA GLN A 30 0.60 -5.60 34.42
C GLN A 30 -0.22 -5.62 35.71
N SER A 31 -1.34 -6.35 35.74
CA SER A 31 -1.91 -6.98 36.94
C SER A 31 -3.31 -7.52 36.64
N MET A 32 -3.45 -8.84 36.77
CA MET A 32 -4.69 -9.61 36.94
C MET A 32 -5.44 -10.06 35.68
N GLY A 33 -5.06 -11.23 35.18
CA GLY A 33 -5.92 -12.41 35.38
C GLY A 33 -7.29 -12.41 34.72
N ASN A 34 -7.40 -11.97 33.47
CA ASN A 34 -8.43 -12.47 32.56
C ASN A 34 -7.93 -12.29 31.13
N ASN A 35 -7.54 -13.37 30.47
CA ASN A 35 -7.15 -13.36 29.06
C ASN A 35 -8.42 -13.16 28.23
N PRO A 36 -8.69 -11.99 27.60
CA PRO A 36 -9.62 -11.99 26.50
C PRO A 36 -8.94 -12.80 25.38
N ILE A 37 -9.59 -13.87 24.95
CA ILE A 37 -9.20 -14.60 23.75
C ILE A 37 -9.27 -13.59 22.59
N PHE A 38 -8.11 -13.11 22.16
CA PHE A 38 -7.93 -12.25 21.00
C PHE A 38 -8.29 -13.04 19.73
N ASN A 39 -9.55 -13.02 19.34
CA ASN A 39 -9.98 -13.36 18.00
C ASN A 39 -10.24 -12.07 17.19
N VAL A 40 -9.26 -11.16 17.15
CA VAL A 40 -9.15 -10.27 15.99
C VAL A 40 -8.30 -11.06 15.00
N ASP A 41 -8.95 -11.97 14.30
CA ASP A 41 -8.33 -12.82 13.29
C ASP A 41 -7.98 -11.92 12.09
N PHE A 42 -6.93 -11.10 12.23
CA PHE A 42 -6.22 -10.51 11.10
C PHE A 42 -5.55 -11.69 10.39
N ARG A 43 -6.34 -12.42 9.59
CA ARG A 43 -5.97 -13.68 8.97
C ARG A 43 -4.71 -13.61 8.11
N GLY A 44 -4.19 -12.41 7.88
CA GLY A 44 -3.14 -12.18 6.91
C GLY A 44 -3.63 -12.66 5.56
N ASP A 45 -4.91 -12.41 5.26
CA ASP A 45 -5.55 -12.82 4.02
C ASP A 45 -6.03 -11.61 3.22
N THR A 46 -5.44 -10.45 3.46
CA THR A 46 -5.93 -9.20 2.88
C THR A 46 -5.45 -9.03 1.45
N ILE A 47 -4.14 -9.15 1.20
CA ILE A 47 -3.60 -9.04 -0.16
C ILE A 47 -3.37 -10.44 -0.73
N ARG A 48 -4.02 -10.73 -1.86
CA ARG A 48 -3.99 -12.04 -2.51
C ARG A 48 -3.62 -11.87 -3.98
N GLY A 49 -2.67 -12.64 -4.49
CA GLY A 49 -2.51 -12.78 -5.92
C GLY A 49 -3.70 -13.53 -6.53
N TYR A 50 -4.14 -13.12 -7.73
CA TYR A 50 -5.18 -13.81 -8.48
C TYR A 50 -4.82 -15.29 -8.74
N SER A 51 -3.54 -15.52 -9.02
CA SER A 51 -2.89 -16.81 -9.20
C SER A 51 -1.62 -16.85 -8.33
N GLU A 52 -1.05 -18.04 -8.11
CA GLU A 52 0.25 -18.17 -7.42
C GLU A 52 1.35 -17.38 -8.14
N ARG A 53 1.33 -17.39 -9.49
CA ARG A 53 2.22 -16.59 -10.32
C ARG A 53 2.09 -15.10 -10.02
N SER A 54 0.86 -14.58 -9.98
CA SER A 54 0.59 -13.19 -9.66
C SER A 54 1.02 -12.84 -8.23
N ALA A 55 0.81 -13.75 -7.28
CA ALA A 55 1.22 -13.58 -5.89
C ALA A 55 2.74 -13.52 -5.73
N GLN A 56 3.47 -14.41 -6.41
CA GLN A 56 4.94 -14.41 -6.42
C GLN A 56 5.51 -13.13 -7.03
N ARG A 57 4.98 -12.69 -8.17
CA ARG A 57 5.41 -11.44 -8.83
C ARG A 57 5.10 -10.21 -7.97
N MET A 58 3.91 -10.17 -7.35
CA MET A 58 3.56 -9.10 -6.41
C MET A 58 4.53 -9.09 -5.22
N LEU A 59 4.81 -10.25 -4.61
CA LEU A 59 5.79 -10.36 -3.52
C LEU A 59 7.19 -9.87 -3.97
N GLU A 60 7.60 -10.22 -5.19
CA GLU A 60 8.85 -9.73 -5.78
C GLU A 60 8.86 -8.20 -5.91
N GLY A 61 7.79 -7.58 -6.39
CA GLY A 61 7.67 -6.13 -6.49
C GLY A 61 7.67 -5.42 -5.13
N ILE A 62 6.98 -5.98 -4.13
CA ILE A 62 6.98 -5.48 -2.75
C ILE A 62 8.40 -5.55 -2.18
N ARG A 63 9.06 -6.72 -2.25
CA ARG A 63 10.45 -6.87 -1.78
C ARG A 63 11.42 -5.99 -2.56
N GLY A 64 11.21 -5.83 -3.86
CA GLY A 64 11.98 -4.95 -4.74
C GLY A 64 11.90 -3.48 -4.34
N SER A 65 10.77 -3.05 -3.76
CA SER A 65 10.61 -1.70 -3.21
C SER A 65 11.54 -1.40 -2.03
N PHE A 66 12.11 -2.44 -1.40
CA PHE A 66 13.07 -2.36 -0.29
C PHE A 66 14.44 -2.95 -0.68
N ALA A 67 14.86 -2.76 -1.93
CA ALA A 67 16.18 -3.21 -2.40
C ALA A 67 17.30 -2.74 -1.45
N GLY A 68 18.18 -3.67 -1.07
CA GLY A 68 19.27 -3.41 -0.12
C GLY A 68 18.89 -3.56 1.36
N ASN A 69 17.61 -3.55 1.73
CA ASN A 69 17.17 -3.82 3.11
C ASN A 69 16.64 -5.26 3.27
N LYS A 70 17.54 -6.18 3.60
CA LYS A 70 17.19 -7.61 3.76
C LYS A 70 16.24 -7.90 4.92
N GLY A 71 16.27 -7.08 5.98
CA GLY A 71 15.35 -7.17 7.10
C GLY A 71 13.92 -6.90 6.65
N MET A 72 13.68 -5.80 5.93
CA MET A 72 12.36 -5.51 5.38
C MET A 72 11.93 -6.52 4.32
N GLN A 73 12.83 -7.01 3.47
CA GLN A 73 12.46 -8.00 2.46
C GLN A 73 11.98 -9.32 3.08
N SER A 74 12.54 -9.72 4.24
CA SER A 74 12.27 -11.04 4.84
C SER A 74 10.91 -11.13 5.53
N ILE A 75 10.33 -10.01 5.98
CA ILE A 75 9.02 -10.01 6.65
C ILE A 75 7.85 -10.17 5.69
N PHE A 76 8.02 -9.84 4.41
CA PHE A 76 7.00 -10.11 3.38
C PHE A 76 7.11 -11.55 2.92
N GLN A 77 6.06 -12.34 3.10
CA GLN A 77 6.06 -13.77 2.78
C GLN A 77 4.70 -14.20 2.24
N LEU A 78 4.69 -15.19 1.33
CA LEU A 78 3.47 -15.88 0.95
C LEU A 78 3.09 -16.91 2.01
N GLY A 79 1.79 -17.12 2.17
CA GLY A 79 1.22 -18.19 2.97
C GLY A 79 1.35 -19.55 2.29
N LYS A 80 0.88 -20.57 3.01
CA LYS A 80 0.95 -21.96 2.57
C LYS A 80 0.13 -22.24 1.31
N ASP A 81 -0.84 -21.38 1.00
CA ASP A 81 -1.65 -21.46 -0.22
C ASP A 81 -0.92 -20.94 -1.48
N GLY A 82 0.27 -20.35 -1.31
CA GLY A 82 1.06 -19.77 -2.40
C GLY A 82 0.45 -18.52 -3.05
N ARG A 83 -0.69 -18.01 -2.55
CA ARG A 83 -1.46 -16.91 -3.16
C ARG A 83 -1.60 -15.71 -2.26
N THR A 84 -1.61 -15.92 -0.95
CA THR A 84 -1.94 -14.90 0.03
C THR A 84 -0.67 -14.42 0.73
N LEU A 85 -0.54 -13.11 1.00
CA LEU A 85 0.57 -12.60 1.82
C LEU A 85 0.28 -12.80 3.30
N ASN A 86 1.16 -13.49 4.03
CA ASN A 86 1.04 -13.67 5.47
C ASN A 86 0.92 -12.33 6.21
N SER A 87 0.17 -12.33 7.31
CA SER A 87 0.14 -11.23 8.25
C SER A 87 1.55 -10.90 8.73
N ILE A 88 1.84 -9.61 8.90
CA ILE A 88 3.13 -9.16 9.41
C ILE A 88 3.05 -9.01 10.93
N ASP A 89 3.93 -9.71 11.64
CA ASP A 89 4.11 -9.52 13.08
C ASP A 89 4.67 -8.12 13.36
N ILE A 90 4.07 -7.42 14.33
CA ILE A 90 4.40 -6.03 14.60
C ILE A 90 5.81 -5.86 15.18
N ASN A 91 6.32 -6.82 15.96
CA ASN A 91 7.66 -6.74 16.52
C ASN A 91 8.70 -6.99 15.43
N ALA A 92 8.46 -7.98 14.57
CA ALA A 92 9.27 -8.24 13.38
C ALA A 92 9.31 -7.02 12.45
N PHE A 93 8.17 -6.33 12.27
CA PHE A 93 8.13 -5.08 11.52
C PHE A 93 8.96 -3.98 12.18
N ILE A 94 8.82 -3.76 13.49
CA ILE A 94 9.59 -2.75 14.22
C ILE A 94 11.09 -2.99 14.07
N ASP A 95 11.53 -4.25 14.20
CA ASP A 95 12.93 -4.64 14.01
C ASP A 95 13.41 -4.43 12.58
N ALA A 96 12.68 -4.96 11.60
CA ALA A 96 13.03 -4.88 10.19
C ALA A 96 13.06 -3.43 9.66
N SER A 97 12.22 -2.58 10.21
CA SER A 97 12.09 -1.18 9.79
C SER A 97 13.11 -0.25 10.47
N SER A 98 13.95 -0.78 11.36
CA SER A 98 15.05 -0.02 11.97
C SER A 98 15.98 0.54 10.87
N GLY A 99 16.32 1.82 10.98
CA GLY A 99 17.18 2.52 10.01
C GLY A 99 16.50 3.00 8.72
N LEU A 100 15.20 2.73 8.51
CA LEU A 100 14.46 3.33 7.39
C LEU A 100 14.30 4.85 7.57
N ASN A 101 14.42 5.60 6.46
CA ASN A 101 14.08 7.02 6.44
C ASN A 101 12.54 7.23 6.48
N GLN A 102 12.07 8.48 6.51
CA GLN A 102 10.64 8.77 6.66
C GLN A 102 9.77 8.23 5.52
N ASP A 103 10.18 8.35 4.25
CA ASP A 103 9.41 7.86 3.12
C ASP A 103 9.45 6.33 3.03
N GLN A 104 10.61 5.72 3.31
CA GLN A 104 10.73 4.26 3.40
C GLN A 104 9.87 3.69 4.54
N LEU A 105 9.84 4.34 5.70
CA LEU A 105 8.98 3.95 6.82
C LEU A 105 7.51 4.13 6.47
N THR A 106 7.15 5.20 5.75
CA THR A 106 5.77 5.42 5.26
C THR A 106 5.36 4.30 4.33
N LEU A 107 6.20 3.95 3.34
CA LEU A 107 5.93 2.87 2.40
C LEU A 107 5.83 1.52 3.10
N ALA A 108 6.73 1.22 4.04
CA ALA A 108 6.67 -0.01 4.83
C ALA A 108 5.40 -0.07 5.69
N GLY A 109 5.04 1.03 6.36
CA GLY A 109 3.81 1.13 7.14
C GLY A 109 2.56 1.00 6.26
N ALA A 110 2.60 1.46 5.02
CA ALA A 110 1.51 1.30 4.08
C ALA A 110 1.30 -0.16 3.69
N TYR A 111 2.37 -0.93 3.45
CA TYR A 111 2.24 -2.38 3.24
C TYR A 111 1.79 -3.12 4.50
N LEU A 112 2.29 -2.75 5.69
CA LEU A 112 1.82 -3.31 6.95
C LEU A 112 0.31 -3.13 7.10
N LEU A 113 -0.19 -1.91 6.90
CA LEU A 113 -1.62 -1.63 6.94
C LEU A 113 -2.37 -2.43 5.88
N ALA A 114 -1.89 -2.42 4.64
CA ALA A 114 -2.55 -3.08 3.53
C ALA A 114 -2.65 -4.61 3.71
N ILE A 115 -1.66 -5.24 4.36
CA ILE A 115 -1.62 -6.68 4.60
C ILE A 115 -2.43 -7.06 5.86
N ASN A 116 -2.44 -6.22 6.88
CA ASN A 116 -3.06 -6.53 8.18
C ASN A 116 -4.45 -5.88 8.36
N GLN A 117 -5.04 -5.18 7.39
CA GLN A 117 -6.39 -4.63 7.53
C GLN A 117 -7.48 -5.69 7.31
N ASP A 118 -8.73 -5.38 7.67
CA ASP A 118 -9.91 -6.23 7.42
C ASP A 118 -10.54 -5.88 6.05
N ALA A 119 -9.83 -6.15 4.96
CA ALA A 119 -10.27 -5.91 3.59
C ALA A 119 -9.79 -7.06 2.67
N THR A 120 -10.17 -7.10 1.40
CA THR A 120 -9.53 -8.02 0.43
C THR A 120 -9.11 -7.31 -0.84
N HIS A 121 -7.82 -7.37 -1.14
CA HIS A 121 -7.20 -6.84 -2.36
C HIS A 121 -6.69 -8.00 -3.21
N VAL A 122 -7.45 -8.33 -4.27
CA VAL A 122 -7.04 -9.33 -5.25
C VAL A 122 -6.18 -8.66 -6.31
N VAL A 123 -5.00 -9.21 -6.60
CA VAL A 123 -4.03 -8.60 -7.51
C VAL A 123 -3.64 -9.56 -8.62
N SER A 124 -3.95 -9.22 -9.87
CA SER A 124 -3.44 -9.89 -11.07
C SER A 124 -2.18 -9.17 -11.52
N VAL A 125 -1.05 -9.89 -11.62
CA VAL A 125 0.23 -9.32 -12.07
C VAL A 125 0.68 -10.01 -13.35
N LEU A 126 0.62 -9.25 -14.43
CA LEU A 126 0.86 -9.69 -15.80
C LEU A 126 2.18 -9.12 -16.33
N LYS A 127 2.71 -9.79 -17.35
CA LYS A 127 3.72 -9.25 -18.26
C LYS A 127 3.07 -8.91 -19.60
N ARG A 128 3.61 -7.95 -20.32
CA ARG A 128 3.20 -7.67 -21.71
C ARG A 128 3.29 -8.94 -22.56
N GLY A 129 2.36 -9.09 -23.49
CA GLY A 129 2.15 -10.31 -24.28
C GLY A 129 1.37 -11.42 -23.57
N GLU A 130 1.11 -11.32 -22.27
CA GLU A 130 0.24 -12.29 -21.57
C GLU A 130 -1.25 -11.97 -21.79
N THR A 131 -2.06 -13.02 -21.90
CA THR A 131 -3.52 -12.93 -21.77
C THR A 131 -3.89 -12.73 -20.30
N VAL A 132 -4.91 -11.91 -20.04
CA VAL A 132 -5.45 -11.76 -18.69
C VAL A 132 -6.01 -13.10 -18.19
N GLU A 133 -5.89 -13.36 -16.89
CA GLU A 133 -6.39 -14.61 -16.34
C GLU A 133 -7.93 -14.67 -16.42
N PRO A 134 -8.56 -15.85 -16.66
CA PRO A 134 -10.02 -15.94 -16.80
C PRO A 134 -10.73 -15.41 -15.56
N GLY A 135 -11.67 -14.48 -15.71
CA GLY A 135 -12.33 -13.71 -14.66
C GLY A 135 -11.82 -12.28 -14.55
N THR A 136 -10.56 -12.01 -14.92
CA THR A 136 -9.93 -10.67 -14.90
C THR A 136 -10.48 -9.80 -16.05
N GLU A 137 -10.93 -10.40 -17.15
CA GLU A 137 -11.57 -9.68 -18.26
C GLU A 137 -12.81 -8.88 -17.80
N LYS A 138 -13.49 -9.33 -16.74
CA LYS A 138 -14.68 -8.65 -16.20
C LYS A 138 -14.36 -7.29 -15.59
N LEU A 139 -13.08 -7.00 -15.33
CA LEU A 139 -12.66 -5.72 -14.77
C LEU A 139 -12.47 -4.67 -15.83
N ILE A 140 -12.09 -5.05 -17.04
CA ILE A 140 -11.57 -4.11 -18.03
C ILE A 140 -12.21 -4.29 -19.41
N GLY A 141 -12.91 -5.39 -19.65
CA GLY A 141 -13.42 -5.76 -20.99
C GLY A 141 -12.33 -6.21 -21.96
N GLU A 142 -11.07 -6.18 -21.53
CA GLU A 142 -9.89 -6.44 -22.35
C GLU A 142 -9.30 -7.82 -22.09
N SER A 143 -8.68 -8.39 -23.12
CA SER A 143 -8.16 -9.76 -23.11
C SER A 143 -6.64 -9.87 -22.92
N THR A 144 -5.88 -8.77 -22.99
CA THR A 144 -4.40 -8.82 -22.94
C THR A 144 -3.78 -7.76 -22.02
N ALA A 145 -2.59 -8.08 -21.51
CA ALA A 145 -1.77 -7.17 -20.72
C ALA A 145 -1.36 -5.90 -21.49
N ASP A 146 -1.16 -5.98 -22.80
CA ASP A 146 -0.82 -4.82 -23.63
C ASP A 146 -1.96 -3.80 -23.69
N MET A 147 -3.21 -4.26 -23.79
CA MET A 147 -4.39 -3.38 -23.75
C MET A 147 -4.54 -2.76 -22.36
N PHE A 148 -4.28 -3.54 -21.31
CA PHE A 148 -4.27 -3.04 -19.95
C PHE A 148 -3.24 -1.92 -19.75
N ASP A 149 -2.02 -2.12 -20.26
CA ASP A 149 -0.95 -1.14 -20.18
C ASP A 149 -1.27 0.13 -20.98
N TYR A 150 -1.88 -0.03 -22.16
CA TYR A 150 -2.29 1.08 -23.01
C TYR A 150 -3.34 1.98 -22.35
N TYR A 151 -4.36 1.40 -21.70
CA TYR A 151 -5.43 2.18 -21.07
C TYR A 151 -5.14 2.62 -19.64
N GLY A 152 -4.48 1.76 -18.85
CA GLY A 152 -4.21 1.99 -17.42
C GLY A 152 -2.85 2.60 -17.13
N GLY A 153 -1.96 2.71 -18.13
CA GLY A 153 -0.61 3.20 -17.89
C GLY A 153 0.20 2.31 -16.94
N GLY A 154 -0.06 1.00 -16.98
CA GLY A 154 0.58 -0.02 -16.17
C GLY A 154 -0.32 -0.62 -15.08
N GLY A 155 -1.41 0.04 -14.70
CA GLY A 155 -2.24 -0.32 -13.55
C GLY A 155 -3.72 0.05 -13.72
N ILE A 156 -4.63 -0.75 -13.17
CA ILE A 156 -6.06 -0.40 -13.01
C ILE A 156 -6.57 -1.07 -11.73
N ASN A 157 -7.31 -0.32 -10.93
CA ASN A 157 -8.02 -0.79 -9.75
C ASN A 157 -9.55 -0.65 -9.91
N LYS A 158 -10.31 -1.63 -9.40
CA LYS A 158 -11.77 -1.58 -9.30
C LYS A 158 -12.30 -2.17 -8.00
N LYS A 159 -13.51 -1.75 -7.60
CA LYS A 159 -14.26 -2.41 -6.53
C LYS A 159 -14.54 -3.88 -6.87
N TYR A 160 -14.38 -4.76 -5.88
CA TYR A 160 -14.61 -6.20 -5.98
C TYR A 160 -15.38 -6.70 -4.76
N GLY A 161 -16.70 -6.46 -4.71
CA GLY A 161 -17.50 -6.76 -3.52
C GLY A 161 -17.38 -5.68 -2.44
N ASP A 162 -17.87 -5.98 -1.25
CA ASP A 162 -17.85 -5.02 -0.14
C ASP A 162 -16.47 -5.00 0.53
N ASN A 163 -15.96 -3.80 0.73
CA ASN A 163 -14.64 -3.56 1.34
C ASN A 163 -13.48 -4.34 0.67
N SER A 164 -13.56 -4.49 -0.64
CA SER A 164 -12.66 -5.33 -1.40
C SER A 164 -12.39 -4.72 -2.77
N THR A 165 -11.16 -4.90 -3.27
CA THR A 165 -10.73 -4.38 -4.56
C THR A 165 -10.07 -5.45 -5.39
N PHE A 166 -10.11 -5.25 -6.70
CA PHE A 166 -9.31 -6.00 -7.64
C PHE A 166 -8.39 -5.03 -8.38
N THR A 167 -7.10 -5.34 -8.39
CA THR A 167 -6.08 -4.62 -9.13
C THR A 167 -5.48 -5.49 -10.23
N GLY A 168 -5.38 -4.97 -11.44
CA GLY A 168 -4.47 -5.51 -12.46
C GLY A 168 -3.20 -4.68 -12.51
N ILE A 169 -2.06 -5.32 -12.73
CA ILE A 169 -0.75 -4.65 -12.87
C ILE A 169 0.02 -5.29 -14.03
N VAL A 170 0.64 -4.46 -14.86
CA VAL A 170 1.59 -4.88 -15.89
C VAL A 170 3.00 -4.54 -15.42
N MET A 171 3.75 -5.56 -15.01
CA MET A 171 5.03 -5.37 -14.32
C MET A 171 6.15 -4.80 -15.21
N ASP A 172 6.02 -4.94 -16.52
CA ASP A 172 6.96 -4.44 -17.53
C ASP A 172 6.33 -3.41 -18.46
N SER A 173 5.44 -2.57 -17.88
CA SER A 173 4.78 -1.43 -18.55
C SER A 173 5.74 -0.65 -19.45
N LYS A 174 5.25 -0.30 -20.64
CA LYS A 174 5.92 0.62 -21.58
C LYS A 174 5.16 1.92 -21.74
N SER A 175 4.16 2.17 -20.91
CA SER A 175 3.46 3.44 -20.92
C SER A 175 4.44 4.56 -20.57
N ILE A 176 4.47 5.59 -21.41
CA ILE A 176 5.28 6.79 -21.18
C ILE A 176 4.33 7.96 -20.99
N ALA A 177 4.34 8.52 -19.79
CA ALA A 177 3.65 9.73 -19.47
C ALA A 177 4.54 10.94 -19.80
N THR A 178 4.04 11.88 -20.59
CA THR A 178 4.74 13.09 -21.02
C THR A 178 4.31 14.33 -20.24
N HIS A 179 3.20 14.26 -19.50
CA HIS A 179 2.61 15.38 -18.76
C HIS A 179 2.15 14.93 -17.37
N ASP A 180 2.97 14.15 -16.67
CA ASP A 180 2.65 13.62 -15.34
C ASP A 180 3.86 13.68 -14.40
N TYR A 181 5.02 13.19 -14.87
CA TYR A 181 6.26 13.24 -14.11
C TYR A 181 6.95 14.58 -14.24
N LYS A 182 7.39 15.13 -13.11
CA LYS A 182 8.18 16.35 -13.01
C LYS A 182 9.51 16.12 -12.32
N GLU A 183 10.56 16.74 -12.86
CA GLU A 183 11.87 16.87 -12.24
C GLU A 183 12.30 18.33 -12.31
N ASN A 184 12.67 18.92 -11.17
CA ASN A 184 13.01 20.35 -11.07
C ASN A 184 11.94 21.29 -11.68
N GLY A 185 10.67 20.90 -11.57
CA GLY A 185 9.52 21.66 -12.07
C GLY A 185 9.17 21.45 -13.55
N ASN A 186 10.02 20.75 -14.31
CA ASN A 186 9.78 20.47 -15.74
C ASN A 186 9.20 19.08 -15.94
N TYR A 187 8.27 18.94 -16.89
CA TYR A 187 7.77 17.62 -17.28
C TYR A 187 8.88 16.78 -17.93
N ILE A 188 8.96 15.51 -17.56
CA ILE A 188 9.89 14.54 -18.14
C ILE A 188 9.11 13.34 -18.69
N PRO A 189 9.46 12.83 -19.89
CA PRO A 189 8.86 11.61 -20.43
C PRO A 189 9.36 10.40 -19.64
N ARG A 190 8.47 9.72 -18.92
CA ARG A 190 8.82 8.55 -18.11
C ARG A 190 7.63 7.61 -17.95
N GLY A 191 7.91 6.32 -17.79
CA GLY A 191 6.93 5.32 -17.35
C GLY A 191 7.13 4.92 -15.89
N PRO A 192 6.09 4.37 -15.24
CA PRO A 192 6.20 3.90 -13.86
C PRO A 192 7.09 2.65 -13.78
N SER A 193 7.80 2.48 -12.66
CA SER A 193 8.41 1.19 -12.34
C SER A 193 7.36 0.22 -11.78
N PHE A 194 7.66 -1.08 -11.77
CA PHE A 194 6.73 -2.07 -11.21
C PHE A 194 6.34 -1.78 -9.75
N GLY A 195 7.32 -1.45 -8.90
CA GLY A 195 7.05 -1.09 -7.50
C GLY A 195 6.22 0.19 -7.36
N GLU A 196 6.41 1.15 -8.27
CA GLU A 196 5.61 2.37 -8.32
C GLU A 196 4.14 2.09 -8.65
N VAL A 197 3.88 1.19 -9.62
CA VAL A 197 2.51 0.77 -9.95
C VAL A 197 1.86 0.04 -8.78
N ILE A 198 2.58 -0.83 -8.07
CA ILE A 198 2.03 -1.48 -6.86
C ILE A 198 1.63 -0.43 -5.82
N ALA A 199 2.49 0.55 -5.55
CA ALA A 199 2.19 1.61 -4.60
C ALA A 199 0.98 2.45 -5.05
N HIS A 200 0.91 2.79 -6.33
CA HIS A 200 -0.20 3.56 -6.90
C HIS A 200 -1.54 2.82 -6.80
N GLU A 201 -1.58 1.60 -7.31
CA GLU A 201 -2.82 0.86 -7.53
C GLU A 201 -3.31 0.13 -6.28
N VAL A 202 -2.38 -0.47 -5.51
CA VAL A 202 -2.75 -1.25 -4.33
C VAL A 202 -2.85 -0.35 -3.12
N LEU A 203 -1.80 0.43 -2.83
CA LEU A 203 -1.75 1.26 -1.61
C LEU A 203 -2.52 2.58 -1.74
N GLY A 204 -2.51 3.18 -2.93
CA GLY A 204 -3.27 4.38 -3.22
C GLY A 204 -4.74 4.11 -3.47
N HIS A 205 -5.05 3.55 -4.66
CA HIS A 205 -6.42 3.23 -5.04
C HIS A 205 -7.05 2.15 -4.14
N GLY A 206 -6.40 0.99 -3.99
CA GLY A 206 -6.94 -0.17 -3.30
C GLY A 206 -7.29 0.10 -1.83
N VAL A 207 -6.29 0.49 -1.03
CA VAL A 207 -6.48 0.79 0.40
C VAL A 207 -7.33 2.04 0.61
N GLY A 208 -7.15 3.09 -0.20
CA GLY A 208 -8.00 4.28 -0.11
C GLY A 208 -9.48 3.93 -0.31
N TRP A 209 -9.78 3.04 -1.28
CA TRP A 209 -11.13 2.53 -1.51
C TRP A 209 -11.65 1.72 -0.32
N SER A 210 -10.90 0.74 0.20
CA SER A 210 -11.34 -0.10 1.32
C SER A 210 -11.66 0.73 2.57
N LEU A 211 -10.91 1.81 2.79
CA LEU A 211 -11.14 2.75 3.89
C LEU A 211 -12.26 3.77 3.61
N GLY A 212 -12.84 3.78 2.41
CA GLY A 212 -13.89 4.73 2.01
C GLY A 212 -13.40 6.18 1.88
N ASN A 213 -12.11 6.39 1.57
CA ASN A 213 -11.55 7.74 1.44
C ASN A 213 -12.00 8.39 0.11
N PRO A 214 -12.79 9.48 0.09
CA PRO A 214 -13.35 10.02 -1.16
C PRO A 214 -12.32 10.43 -2.23
N VAL A 215 -11.06 10.68 -1.84
CA VAL A 215 -9.98 11.06 -2.76
C VAL A 215 -9.15 9.88 -3.26
N PHE A 216 -9.55 8.63 -2.95
CA PHE A 216 -8.84 7.43 -3.40
C PHE A 216 -8.73 7.38 -4.92
N HIS A 217 -9.67 7.99 -5.65
CA HIS A 217 -9.71 8.00 -7.10
C HIS A 217 -8.51 8.71 -7.74
N GLN A 218 -7.74 9.50 -7.00
CA GLN A 218 -6.58 10.19 -7.55
C GLN A 218 -5.52 10.55 -6.50
N GLU A 219 -5.86 11.38 -5.51
CA GLU A 219 -4.89 11.98 -4.59
C GLU A 219 -4.08 10.91 -3.87
N ASP A 220 -4.75 9.90 -3.29
CA ASP A 220 -4.07 8.83 -2.56
C ASP A 220 -3.10 8.05 -3.46
N ALA A 221 -3.47 7.82 -4.72
CA ALA A 221 -2.67 7.10 -5.69
C ALA A 221 -1.44 7.88 -6.14
N ILE A 222 -1.61 9.17 -6.42
CA ILE A 222 -0.48 10.05 -6.76
C ILE A 222 0.46 10.23 -5.56
N GLN A 223 -0.09 10.45 -4.36
CA GLN A 223 0.71 10.55 -3.15
C GLN A 223 1.49 9.26 -2.88
N MET A 224 0.90 8.08 -3.06
CA MET A 224 1.61 6.81 -2.87
C MET A 224 2.67 6.53 -3.94
N SER A 225 2.45 6.94 -5.20
CA SER A 225 3.53 6.95 -6.19
C SER A 225 4.69 7.84 -5.75
N ASN A 226 4.41 9.02 -5.20
CA ASN A 226 5.43 9.95 -4.75
C ASN A 226 6.17 9.49 -3.49
N VAL A 227 5.47 8.85 -2.55
CA VAL A 227 6.09 8.15 -1.42
C VAL A 227 7.05 7.07 -1.92
N TYR A 228 6.62 6.25 -2.89
CA TYR A 228 7.50 5.25 -3.51
C TYR A 228 8.74 5.92 -4.14
N LEU A 229 8.56 6.92 -5.00
CA LEU A 229 9.66 7.61 -5.67
C LEU A 229 10.68 8.19 -4.67
N ARG A 230 10.22 8.95 -3.67
CA ARG A 230 11.12 9.50 -2.65
C ARG A 230 11.79 8.41 -1.81
N SER A 231 11.12 7.29 -1.53
CA SER A 231 11.72 6.16 -0.82
C SER A 231 12.88 5.52 -1.61
N GLN A 232 12.88 5.64 -2.93
CA GLN A 232 13.97 5.21 -3.83
C GLN A 232 15.05 6.30 -4.01
N GLY A 233 14.90 7.47 -3.38
CA GLY A 233 15.89 8.55 -3.44
C GLY A 233 15.90 9.33 -4.77
N THR A 234 14.81 9.30 -5.53
CA THR A 234 14.67 10.12 -6.74
C THR A 234 14.06 11.50 -6.41
N ASN A 235 14.43 12.51 -7.22
CA ASN A 235 13.88 13.86 -7.18
C ASN A 235 12.67 14.05 -8.12
N VAL A 236 12.20 12.96 -8.73
CA VAL A 236 11.02 12.94 -9.59
C VAL A 236 9.76 12.82 -8.73
N TYR A 237 8.72 13.55 -9.10
CA TYR A 237 7.37 13.35 -8.56
C TYR A 237 6.32 13.36 -9.68
N ARG A 238 5.17 12.74 -9.45
CA ARG A 238 3.98 12.79 -10.29
C ARG A 238 3.03 13.86 -9.80
N ASP A 239 2.50 14.67 -10.71
CA ASP A 239 1.43 15.62 -10.38
C ASP A 239 0.03 15.09 -10.72
N GLY A 240 -0.10 13.96 -11.42
CA GLY A 240 -1.39 13.40 -11.82
C GLY A 240 -1.96 14.02 -13.09
N GLY A 241 -1.18 14.77 -13.87
CA GLY A 241 -1.65 15.44 -15.09
C GLY A 241 -2.21 14.51 -16.17
N GLN A 242 -1.87 13.22 -16.12
CA GLN A 242 -2.46 12.17 -16.98
C GLN A 242 -3.38 11.20 -16.23
N HIS A 243 -3.80 11.55 -15.01
CA HIS A 243 -4.89 10.89 -14.31
C HIS A 243 -6.25 11.48 -14.74
N GLY A 244 -7.34 10.78 -14.48
CA GLY A 244 -8.69 11.13 -14.98
C GLY A 244 -9.25 12.48 -14.50
N TYR A 245 -8.60 13.13 -13.53
CA TYR A 245 -9.04 14.36 -12.88
C TYR A 245 -8.07 15.54 -13.10
N GLY A 246 -6.98 15.35 -13.87
CA GLY A 246 -5.99 16.39 -14.16
C GLY A 246 -4.97 16.64 -13.04
N PRO A 247 -4.03 17.57 -13.19
CA PRO A 247 -2.92 17.72 -12.24
C PRO A 247 -3.37 18.24 -10.86
N LEU A 248 -2.77 17.71 -9.80
CA LEU A 248 -2.92 18.14 -8.42
C LEU A 248 -1.99 19.32 -8.10
N ASP A 249 -2.34 20.08 -7.06
CA ASP A 249 -1.41 21.04 -6.47
C ASP A 249 -0.13 20.30 -6.01
N PRO A 250 1.08 20.84 -6.27
CA PRO A 250 2.32 20.16 -5.91
C PRO A 250 2.45 19.80 -4.43
N LYS A 251 1.85 20.58 -3.51
CA LYS A 251 1.85 20.24 -2.08
C LYS A 251 0.97 19.04 -1.80
N VAL A 252 -0.20 18.96 -2.43
CA VAL A 252 -1.12 17.81 -2.30
C VAL A 252 -0.51 16.57 -2.91
N ALA A 253 0.05 16.67 -4.12
CA ALA A 253 0.69 15.55 -4.82
C ALA A 253 1.86 14.97 -4.02
N ASN A 254 2.68 15.82 -3.40
CA ASN A 254 3.85 15.40 -2.64
C ASN A 254 3.54 15.00 -1.19
N ASP A 255 2.30 15.13 -0.74
CA ASP A 255 1.90 14.72 0.61
C ASP A 255 1.83 13.19 0.76
N ILE A 256 1.33 12.73 1.90
CA ILE A 256 1.07 11.33 2.24
C ILE A 256 -0.42 11.21 2.56
N PRO A 257 -1.11 10.13 2.14
CA PRO A 257 -2.50 9.90 2.53
C PRO A 257 -2.67 9.92 4.05
N GLN A 258 -3.74 10.56 4.55
CA GLN A 258 -3.86 10.83 5.98
C GLN A 258 -3.78 9.58 6.85
N TYR A 259 -4.40 8.48 6.41
CA TYR A 259 -4.38 7.20 7.16
C TYR A 259 -2.97 6.59 7.27
N TYR A 260 -2.07 6.89 6.33
CA TYR A 260 -0.66 6.49 6.43
C TYR A 260 0.18 7.43 7.29
N LYS A 261 -0.18 8.72 7.40
CA LYS A 261 0.42 9.61 8.40
C LYS A 261 0.17 9.08 9.81
N ASP A 262 -1.07 8.72 10.10
CA ASP A 262 -1.48 8.18 11.39
C ASP A 262 -0.72 6.88 11.71
N THR A 263 -0.64 5.97 10.72
CA THR A 263 0.13 4.71 10.83
C THR A 263 1.60 4.98 11.16
N LYS A 264 2.24 5.92 10.47
CA LYS A 264 3.64 6.28 10.68
C LYS A 264 3.91 6.82 12.08
N GLU A 265 3.04 7.69 12.59
CA GLU A 265 3.21 8.26 13.93
C GLU A 265 3.06 7.20 15.03
N ILE A 266 2.12 6.27 14.86
CA ILE A 266 1.96 5.13 15.76
C ILE A 266 3.22 4.26 15.76
N LEU A 267 3.77 3.95 14.59
CA LEU A 267 5.02 3.18 14.48
C LEU A 267 6.21 3.86 15.14
N LYS A 268 6.28 5.20 15.08
CA LYS A 268 7.30 5.96 15.83
C LYS A 268 7.14 5.82 17.33
N ILE A 269 5.91 5.91 17.84
CA ILE A 269 5.61 5.74 19.27
C ILE A 269 5.98 4.32 19.71
N MET A 270 5.60 3.29 18.95
CA MET A 270 5.91 1.89 19.29
C MET A 270 7.42 1.63 19.36
N ARG A 271 8.20 2.24 18.48
CA ARG A 271 9.67 2.18 18.54
C ARG A 271 10.26 2.83 19.79
N LEU A 272 9.66 3.92 20.27
CA LEU A 272 10.13 4.63 21.46
C LEU A 272 9.82 3.88 22.76
N LEU A 273 8.81 3.01 22.76
CA LEU A 273 8.36 2.27 23.93
C LEU A 273 9.07 0.91 24.10
N ARG A 274 9.89 0.51 23.12
CA ARG A 274 10.67 -0.72 23.14
C ARG A 274 12.07 -0.48 23.70
#